data_AF-A0AAW6YQK4-F1
#
_entry.id   AF-A0AAW6YQK4-F1
#
_cell.length_a   1.000
_cell.length_b   1.000
_cell.length_c   1.000
_cell.angle_alpha   90.00
_cell.angle_beta   90.00
_cell.angle_gamma   90.00
#
_symmetry.space_group_name_H-M   'P 1'
#
loop_
_entity.id
_entity.type
_entity.pdbx_description
1 polymer ?
#
loop_
_entity_poly.entity_id
_entity_poly.type
_entity_poly.pdbx_seq_one_letter_code
_entity_poly.pdbx_strand_id
1 'polypeptide(L)' 'IFESKVRKALRMGQKVIFQATPIFRGNELMARGINLQAISVNGWLDFNVYIFNVQPGYTFDYATGRAKVARDFSVGWV' A
#
# COMPACT_ATOMS: atom_id res chain seq x y z
N ILE A 1 -7.32 -4.80 2.14
CA ILE A 1 -7.05 -6.25 2.40
C ILE A 1 -6.11 -6.43 3.60
N PHE A 2 -4.90 -5.87 3.60
CA PHE A 2 -3.91 -6.07 4.68
C PHE A 2 -4.36 -5.53 6.04
N GLU A 3 -4.90 -4.31 6.08
CA GLU A 3 -5.45 -3.74 7.32
C GLU A 3 -6.58 -4.59 7.91
N SER A 4 -7.40 -5.22 7.07
CA SER A 4 -8.46 -6.12 7.54
C SER A 4 -7.89 -7.37 8.20
N LYS A 5 -6.76 -7.89 7.72
CA LYS A 5 -6.04 -9.01 8.36
C LYS A 5 -5.50 -8.62 9.74
N VAL A 6 -4.85 -7.46 9.84
CA VAL A 6 -4.37 -6.88 11.12
C VAL A 6 -5.55 -6.69 12.08
N ARG A 7 -6.64 -6.08 11.62
CA ARG A 7 -7.85 -5.85 12.42
C ARG A 7 -8.47 -7.15 12.93
N LYS A 8 -8.46 -8.21 12.13
CA LYS A 8 -8.92 -9.54 12.54
C LYS A 8 -8.01 -10.13 13.62
N ALA A 9 -6.68 -10.05 13.45
CA ALA A 9 -5.73 -10.51 14.45
C ALA A 9 -5.95 -9.82 15.81
N LEU A 10 -6.09 -8.49 15.81
CA LEU A 10 -6.36 -7.71 17.03
C LEU A 10 -7.67 -8.12 17.71
N ARG A 11 -8.75 -8.33 16.94
CA ARG A 11 -10.03 -8.83 17.51
C ARG A 11 -9.93 -10.24 18.10
N MET A 12 -9.00 -11.05 17.63
CA MET A 12 -8.72 -12.39 18.17
C MET A 12 -7.74 -12.36 19.34
N GLY A 13 -7.44 -11.18 19.91
CA GLY A 13 -6.55 -11.03 21.06
C GLY A 13 -5.06 -11.14 20.73
N GLN A 14 -4.68 -11.09 19.45
CA GLN A 14 -3.28 -11.18 19.04
C GLN A 14 -2.55 -9.86 19.28
N LYS A 15 -1.28 -9.96 19.66
CA LYS A 15 -0.35 -8.84 19.68
C LYS A 15 0.37 -8.77 18.33
N VAL A 16 0.29 -7.62 17.66
CA VAL A 16 0.82 -7.42 16.31
C VAL A 16 1.78 -6.25 16.31
N ILE A 17 2.98 -6.45 15.75
CA ILE A 17 3.89 -5.38 15.35
C ILE A 17 3.52 -5.02 13.91
N PHE A 18 3.28 -3.74 13.66
CA PHE A 18 2.84 -3.23 12.36
C PHE A 18 3.66 -2.02 11.98
N GLN A 19 4.19 -1.99 10.75
CA GLN A 19 4.95 -0.88 10.22
C GLN A 19 4.49 -0.55 8.81
N ALA A 20 4.18 0.73 8.57
CA ALA A 20 3.86 1.26 7.26
C ALA A 20 4.90 2.33 6.91
N THR A 21 5.75 2.04 5.94
CA THR A 21 6.81 2.96 5.49
C THR A 21 6.49 3.47 4.09
N PRO A 22 6.16 4.77 3.94
CA PRO A 22 5.99 5.36 2.62
C PRO A 22 7.33 5.42 1.89
N ILE A 23 7.34 5.05 0.60
CA ILE A 23 8.54 5.02 -0.23
C ILE A 23 8.52 6.16 -1.23
N PHE A 24 9.55 7.02 -1.15
CA PHE A 24 9.78 8.16 -2.03
C PHE A 24 11.03 7.92 -2.89
N ARG A 25 11.08 8.50 -4.09
CA ARG A 25 12.31 8.55 -4.90
C ARG A 25 12.84 9.98 -4.93
N GLY A 26 14.03 10.19 -4.38
CA GLY A 26 14.63 11.53 -4.32
C GLY A 26 13.76 12.51 -3.53
N ASN A 27 13.45 13.66 -4.13
CA ASN A 27 12.72 14.75 -3.49
C ASN A 27 11.22 14.77 -3.85
N GLU A 28 10.63 13.60 -4.11
CA GLU A 28 9.20 13.49 -4.42
C GLU A 28 8.33 13.94 -3.24
N LEU A 29 7.25 14.66 -3.52
CA LEU A 29 6.28 15.10 -2.51
C LEU A 29 5.19 14.05 -2.24
N MET A 30 5.05 13.06 -3.11
CA MET A 30 4.09 11.97 -2.97
C MET A 30 4.79 10.62 -3.04
N ALA A 31 4.45 9.74 -2.10
CA ALA A 31 5.02 8.39 -2.06
C ALA A 31 4.57 7.58 -3.29
N ARG A 32 5.49 6.78 -3.84
CA ARG A 32 5.20 5.84 -4.94
C ARG A 32 4.46 4.59 -4.47
N GLY A 33 4.46 4.37 -3.17
CA GLY A 33 3.85 3.22 -2.54
C GLY A 33 4.21 3.13 -1.07
N ILE A 34 3.73 2.09 -0.44
CA ILE A 34 3.94 1.81 0.98
C ILE A 34 4.56 0.42 1.09
N ASN A 35 5.71 0.33 1.75
CA ASN A 35 6.20 -0.92 2.28
C ASN A 35 5.43 -1.21 3.57
N LEU A 36 4.62 -2.25 3.56
CA LEU A 36 3.72 -2.62 4.65
C LEU A 36 4.14 -3.95 5.25
N GLN A 37 4.41 -3.93 6.55
CA GLN A 37 4.90 -5.06 7.31
C GLN A 37 4.01 -5.32 8.52
N ALA A 38 3.70 -6.59 8.78
CA ALA A 38 3.06 -6.97 10.02
C ALA A 38 3.49 -8.37 10.46
N ILE A 39 3.77 -8.52 11.75
CA ILE A 39 4.02 -9.81 12.39
C ILE A 39 3.25 -9.91 13.70
N SER A 40 2.59 -11.05 13.96
CA SER A 40 2.01 -11.34 15.28
C SER A 40 2.94 -12.19 16.12
N VAL A 41 2.90 -12.01 17.45
CA VAL A 41 3.77 -12.74 18.40
C VAL A 41 3.64 -14.27 18.27
N ASN A 42 2.45 -14.76 17.89
CA ASN A 42 2.18 -16.18 17.72
C ASN A 42 2.39 -16.70 16.28
N GLY A 43 2.84 -15.86 15.34
CA GLY A 43 3.07 -16.23 13.94
C GLY A 43 1.81 -16.40 13.06
N TRP A 44 0.61 -16.08 13.56
CA TRP A 44 -0.63 -16.17 12.77
C TRP A 44 -0.70 -15.14 11.63
N LEU A 45 -0.07 -13.99 11.82
CA LEU A 45 0.05 -12.94 10.83
C LEU A 45 1.53 -12.71 10.55
N ASP A 46 1.93 -12.86 9.30
CA ASP A 46 3.26 -12.51 8.81
C ASP A 46 3.13 -12.05 7.36
N PHE A 47 3.46 -10.80 7.09
CA PHE A 47 3.61 -10.30 5.73
C PHE A 47 4.58 -9.12 5.63
N ASN A 48 5.21 -9.03 4.47
CA ASN A 48 6.04 -7.90 4.04
C ASN A 48 5.72 -7.64 2.56
N VAL A 49 4.98 -6.57 2.29
CA VAL A 49 4.42 -6.31 0.95
C VAL A 49 4.62 -4.87 0.53
N TYR A 50 4.80 -4.65 -0.78
CA TYR A 50 4.80 -3.31 -1.36
C TYR A 50 3.45 -3.02 -2.01
N ILE A 51 2.78 -1.95 -1.54
CA ILE A 51 1.51 -1.48 -2.08
C ILE A 51 1.79 -0.27 -2.97
N PHE A 52 1.55 -0.42 -4.27
CA PHE A 52 1.72 0.66 -5.24
C PHE A 52 0.69 1.78 -5.03
N ASN A 53 1.13 3.04 -5.10
CA ASN A 53 0.25 4.20 -5.04
C ASN A 53 -0.28 4.55 -6.44
N VAL A 54 -0.99 3.62 -7.06
CA VAL A 54 -1.56 3.74 -8.41
C VAL A 54 -3.07 3.53 -8.38
N GLN A 55 -3.77 4.15 -9.32
CA GLN A 55 -5.21 3.98 -9.48
C GLN A 55 -5.57 3.91 -10.98
N PRO A 56 -6.28 2.86 -11.43
CA PRO A 56 -6.77 2.80 -12.80
C PRO A 56 -7.57 4.06 -13.19
N GLY A 57 -7.34 4.57 -14.40
CA GLY A 57 -7.96 5.80 -14.90
C GLY A 57 -7.28 7.09 -14.44
N TYR A 58 -6.20 7.01 -13.65
CA TYR A 58 -5.43 8.16 -13.20
C TYR A 58 -3.93 7.98 -13.43
N THR A 59 -3.25 9.09 -13.71
CA THR A 59 -1.80 9.20 -13.69
C THR A 59 -1.39 10.19 -12.62
N PHE A 60 -0.45 9.79 -11.77
CA PHE A 60 0.08 10.63 -10.69
C PHE A 60 1.47 11.15 -11.04
N ASP A 61 1.68 12.44 -10.83
CA ASP A 61 2.99 13.06 -10.76
C ASP A 61 3.49 13.00 -9.32
N TYR A 62 4.38 12.05 -9.02
CA TYR A 62 4.92 11.85 -7.67
C TYR A 62 5.82 13.01 -7.21
N ALA A 63 6.40 13.78 -8.14
CA ALA A 63 7.23 14.92 -7.79
C ALA A 63 6.39 16.05 -7.20
N THR A 64 5.19 16.29 -7.75
CA THR A 64 4.32 17.39 -7.32
C THR A 64 3.09 16.97 -6.51
N GLY A 65 2.78 15.67 -6.47
CA GLY A 65 1.57 15.11 -5.85
C GLY A 65 0.28 15.33 -6.62
N ARG A 66 0.35 15.83 -7.86
CA ARG A 66 -0.84 16.11 -8.69
C ARG A 66 -1.30 14.86 -9.45
N ALA A 67 -2.61 14.75 -9.65
CA ALA A 67 -3.23 13.68 -10.44
C ALA A 67 -3.84 14.22 -11.74
N LYS A 68 -3.85 13.40 -12.79
CA LYS A 68 -4.56 13.66 -14.05
C LYS A 68 -5.42 12.44 -14.41
N VAL A 69 -6.63 12.69 -14.90
CA VAL A 69 -7.47 11.63 -15.47
C VAL A 69 -6.82 11.15 -16.76
N ALA A 70 -6.48 9.86 -16.81
CA ALA A 70 -6.01 9.22 -18.04
C ALA A 70 -7.25 8.78 -18.82
N ARG A 71 -7.70 9.63 -19.76
CA ARG A 71 -8.92 9.40 -20.55
C ARG A 71 -8.83 8.24 -21.56
N ASP A 72 -7.74 7.47 -21.58
CA ASP A 72 -7.56 6.40 -22.57
C ASP A 72 -6.69 5.24 -22.05
N PHE A 73 -7.20 4.49 -21.06
CA PHE A 73 -6.58 3.23 -20.64
C PHE A 73 -7.52 2.06 -20.94
N SER A 74 -7.42 1.50 -22.16
CA SER A 74 -7.98 0.19 -22.46
C SER A 74 -7.13 -0.88 -21.79
N VAL A 75 -7.62 -1.48 -20.70
CA VAL A 75 -7.05 -2.72 -20.16
C VAL A 75 -7.63 -3.86 -20.97
N GLY A 76 -6.88 -4.36 -21.95
CA GLY A 76 -7.20 -5.60 -22.63
C GLY A 76 -6.99 -6.76 -21.65
N TRP A 77 -8.08 -7.37 -21.20
CA TRP A 77 -8.03 -8.66 -20.54
C TRP A 77 -7.79 -9.71 -21.63
N VAL A 78 -6.68 -10.45 -21.54
CA VAL A 78 -6.58 -11.79 -22.11
C VAL A 78 -7.07 -12.77 -21.05
#